data_AF-A0A9P5MAD3-F1
#
_entry.id   AF-A0A9P5MAD3-F1
#
_cell.length_a   1.000
_cell.length_b   1.000
_cell.length_c   1.000
_cell.angle_alpha   90.00
_cell.angle_beta   90.00
_cell.angle_gamma   90.00
#
_symmetry.space_group_name_H-M   'P 1'
#
loop_
_entity.id
_entity.type
_entity.pdbx_description
1 polymer ?
#
loop_
_entity_poly.entity_id
_entity_poly.type
_entity_poly.pdbx_seq_one_letter_code
_entity_poly.pdbx_strand_id
1 'polypeptide(L)'
;MGPEKAAAFVDDIGIKGPDQVYDNESIPENSNIRKFVWEYAHTLYRCLATFVIAGATASGKKLVLAVSKVDIVGHTCSLDGIKPHHGLVTKVLNWPVPESVTLV
;
A
#
# COMPACT_ATOMS: atom_id res chain seq x y z
N MET A 1 14.42 1.17 8.16
CA MET A 1 13.08 0.64 7.83
C MET A 1 13.27 -0.26 6.64
N GLY A 2 12.93 -1.55 6.73
CA GLY A 2 13.24 -2.49 5.66
C GLY A 2 12.04 -2.76 4.75
N PRO A 3 12.24 -3.58 3.71
CA PRO A 3 11.23 -3.91 2.70
C PRO A 3 10.01 -4.65 3.27
N GLU A 4 10.11 -5.15 4.51
CA GLU A 4 9.01 -5.82 5.21
C GLU A 4 7.87 -4.87 5.57
N LYS A 5 8.15 -3.59 5.85
CA LYS A 5 7.14 -2.61 6.29
C LYS A 5 6.77 -1.58 5.24
N ALA A 6 7.67 -1.26 4.33
CA ALA A 6 7.41 -0.33 3.25
C ALA A 6 8.16 -0.76 1.98
N ALA A 7 7.51 -0.65 0.83
CA ALA A 7 8.09 -0.94 -0.47
C ALA A 7 7.83 0.23 -1.42
N ALA A 8 8.86 0.63 -2.15
CA ALA A 8 8.79 1.72 -3.13
C ALA A 8 8.86 1.16 -4.55
N PHE A 9 8.12 1.79 -5.46
CA PHE A 9 8.19 1.57 -6.90
C PHE A 9 8.15 2.94 -7.59
N VAL A 10 9.32 3.42 -8.00
CA VAL A 10 9.51 4.78 -8.53
C VAL A 10 8.93 5.82 -7.56
N ASP A 11 7.79 6.43 -7.88
CA ASP A 11 7.13 7.48 -7.08
C ASP A 11 6.06 6.93 -6.13
N ASP A 12 5.64 5.67 -6.29
CA ASP A 12 4.61 5.04 -5.46
C ASP A 12 5.25 4.29 -4.29
N ILE A 13 4.73 4.53 -3.08
CA ILE A 13 5.21 3.85 -1.87
C ILE A 13 4.05 3.19 -1.15
N GLY A 14 4.13 1.87 -0.99
CA GLY A 14 3.22 1.08 -0.19
C GLY A 14 3.75 0.91 1.22
N ILE A 15 2.96 1.29 2.22
CA ILE A 15 3.26 1.10 3.64
C ILE A 15 2.32 0.03 4.19
N LYS A 16 2.88 -1.03 4.75
CA LYS A 16 2.14 -2.17 5.28
C LYS A 16 1.78 -1.96 6.75
N GLY A 17 0.55 -2.31 7.09
CA GLY A 17 0.14 -2.56 8.47
C GLY A 17 0.48 -3.99 8.91
N PRO A 18 0.10 -4.35 10.15
CA PRO A 18 0.14 -5.74 10.58
C PRO A 18 -0.76 -6.63 9.71
N ASP A 19 -0.45 -7.92 9.68
CA ASP A 19 -1.17 -8.96 8.92
C ASP A 19 -2.40 -9.50 9.66
N GLN A 20 -2.62 -9.06 10.90
CA GLN A 20 -3.74 -9.48 11.75
C GLN A 20 -4.45 -8.27 12.37
N VAL A 21 -5.75 -8.44 12.62
CA VAL A 21 -6.58 -7.47 13.34
C VAL A 21 -6.68 -7.75 14.84
N TYR A 22 -6.03 -8.82 15.31
CA TYR A 22 -6.00 -9.26 16.73
C TYR A 22 -7.40 -9.43 17.34
N ASP A 23 -8.36 -10.05 16.62
CA ASP A 23 -9.78 -10.09 17.02
C ASP A 23 -10.36 -8.72 17.39
N ASN A 24 -9.78 -7.69 16.79
CA ASN A 24 -10.01 -6.30 17.10
C ASN A 24 -9.71 -6.02 18.60
N GLU A 25 -8.56 -6.39 19.12
CA GLU A 25 -8.13 -5.95 20.47
C GLU A 25 -7.87 -4.44 20.48
N SER A 26 -8.12 -3.79 21.62
CA SER A 26 -7.73 -2.40 21.87
C SER A 26 -6.39 -2.34 22.60
N ILE A 27 -5.65 -1.23 22.48
CA ILE A 27 -4.40 -1.04 23.25
C ILE A 27 -4.70 -0.82 24.74
N PRO A 28 -3.81 -1.23 25.66
CA PRO A 28 -4.02 -1.08 27.11
C PRO A 28 -4.25 0.36 27.56
N GLU A 29 -3.60 1.32 26.90
CA GLU A 29 -3.62 2.74 27.27
C GLU A 29 -4.89 3.47 26.80
N ASN A 30 -5.59 2.93 25.80
CA ASN A 30 -6.79 3.54 25.23
C ASN A 30 -7.71 2.51 24.57
N SER A 31 -8.83 2.22 25.23
CA SER A 31 -9.82 1.25 24.78
C SER A 31 -10.52 1.63 23.46
N ASN A 32 -10.42 2.88 23.01
CA ASN A 32 -11.00 3.36 21.76
C ASN A 32 -10.09 3.13 20.54
N ILE A 33 -8.82 2.75 20.74
CA ILE A 33 -7.86 2.54 19.65
C ILE A 33 -7.60 1.06 19.50
N ARG A 34 -7.87 0.52 18.31
CA ARG A 34 -7.54 -0.87 17.99
C ARG A 34 -6.04 -1.05 17.81
N LYS A 35 -5.52 -2.16 18.33
CA LYS A 35 -4.09 -2.49 18.31
C LYS A 35 -3.50 -2.44 16.90
N PHE A 36 -4.17 -3.04 15.92
CA PHE A 36 -3.69 -3.05 14.55
C PHE A 36 -3.60 -1.64 13.92
N VAL A 37 -4.51 -0.73 14.29
CA VAL A 37 -4.48 0.68 13.85
C VAL A 37 -3.31 1.41 14.47
N TRP A 38 -3.08 1.18 15.76
CA TRP A 38 -1.96 1.78 16.49
C TRP A 38 -0.60 1.34 15.91
N GLU A 39 -0.42 0.06 15.64
CA GLU A 39 0.81 -0.47 15.04
C GLU A 39 1.06 0.07 13.62
N TYR A 40 -0.01 0.17 12.82
CA TYR A 40 0.06 0.82 11.51
C TYR A 40 0.46 2.30 11.63
N ALA A 41 -0.14 3.04 12.56
CA ALA A 41 0.19 4.45 12.79
C ALA A 41 1.66 4.64 13.18
N HIS A 42 2.22 3.75 14.01
CA HIS A 42 3.64 3.78 14.35
C HIS A 42 4.53 3.52 13.14
N THR A 43 4.14 2.58 12.28
CA THR A 43 4.86 2.29 11.02
C THR A 43 4.81 3.49 10.08
N LEU A 44 3.63 4.09 9.90
CA LEU A 44 3.42 5.30 9.10
C LEU A 44 4.27 6.48 9.62
N TYR A 45 4.28 6.71 10.93
CA TYR A 45 5.09 7.76 11.55
C TYR A 45 6.57 7.62 11.20
N ARG A 46 7.11 6.41 11.31
CA ARG A 46 8.51 6.12 10.94
C ARG A 46 8.78 6.32 9.45
N CYS A 47 7.83 5.97 8.58
CA CYS A 47 7.94 6.22 7.14
C CYS A 47 8.01 7.72 6.84
N LEU A 48 7.07 8.49 7.39
CA LEU A 48 7.00 9.94 7.17
C LEU A 48 8.24 10.65 7.72
N ALA A 49 8.73 10.27 8.89
CA ALA A 49 9.98 10.79 9.43
C ALA A 49 11.17 10.48 8.50
N THR A 50 11.20 9.29 7.90
CA THR A 50 12.24 8.92 6.91
C THR A 50 12.15 9.79 5.67
N PHE A 51 10.95 10.10 5.17
CA PHE A 51 10.78 11.01 4.03
C PHE A 51 11.33 12.40 4.33
N VAL A 52 11.03 12.95 5.51
CA VAL A 52 11.54 14.26 5.95
C VAL A 52 13.08 14.26 5.97
N ILE A 53 13.69 13.23 6.57
CA ILE A 53 15.16 13.10 6.64
C ILE A 53 15.78 12.99 5.25
N ALA A 54 15.13 12.29 4.32
CA ALA A 54 15.58 12.12 2.96
C ALA A 54 15.32 13.33 2.04
N GLY A 55 14.62 14.37 2.52
CA GLY A 55 14.19 15.49 1.69
C GLY A 55 13.08 15.14 0.67
N ALA A 56 12.40 14.01 0.86
CA ALA A 56 11.30 13.58 0.02
C ALA A 56 9.98 14.22 0.46
N THR A 57 9.09 14.46 -0.50
CA THR A 57 7.75 15.02 -0.24
C THR A 57 6.68 14.03 -0.71
N ALA A 58 5.71 13.74 0.15
CA ALA A 58 4.53 12.96 -0.19
C ALA A 58 3.35 13.88 -0.54
N SER A 59 2.57 13.52 -1.56
CA SER A 59 1.36 14.28 -1.92
C SER A 59 0.22 13.95 -0.95
N GLY A 60 -0.10 14.87 -0.04
CA GLY A 60 -1.22 14.69 0.89
C GLY A 60 -2.57 14.46 0.19
N LYS A 61 -2.79 15.09 -0.98
CA LYS A 61 -4.01 14.92 -1.79
C LYS A 61 -4.17 13.51 -2.38
N LYS A 62 -3.05 12.83 -2.68
CA LYS A 62 -3.03 11.49 -3.27
C LYS A 62 -2.85 10.38 -2.22
N LEU A 63 -2.61 10.76 -0.96
CA LEU A 63 -2.32 9.83 0.10
C LEU A 63 -3.58 9.04 0.49
N VAL A 64 -3.48 7.72 0.48
CA VAL A 64 -4.52 6.80 0.96
C VAL A 64 -4.01 6.17 2.26
N LEU A 65 -4.74 6.34 3.37
CA LEU A 65 -4.32 5.88 4.70
C LEU A 65 -5.38 5.00 5.35
N ALA A 66 -4.90 4.04 6.17
CA ALA A 66 -5.73 3.24 7.08
C ALA A 66 -6.91 2.53 6.39
N VAL A 67 -6.68 2.04 5.17
CA VAL A 67 -7.63 1.24 4.42
C VAL A 67 -7.26 -0.24 4.49
N SER A 68 -8.26 -1.12 4.56
CA SER A 68 -8.05 -2.58 4.53
C SER A 68 -7.74 -3.11 3.13
N LYS A 69 -7.96 -2.29 2.10
CA LYS A 69 -7.75 -2.61 0.69
C LYS A 69 -7.28 -1.38 -0.06
N VAL A 70 -6.21 -1.50 -0.84
CA VAL A 70 -5.63 -0.40 -1.62
C VAL A 70 -5.16 -0.91 -2.97
N ASP A 71 -5.36 -0.09 -4.02
CA ASP A 71 -4.79 -0.35 -5.34
C ASP A 71 -3.44 0.37 -5.46
N ILE A 72 -2.38 -0.39 -5.76
CA ILE A 72 -1.01 0.10 -5.89
C ILE A 72 -0.31 -0.65 -7.02
N VAL A 73 0.33 0.09 -7.93
CA VAL A 73 1.13 -0.45 -9.06
C VAL A 73 0.41 -1.59 -9.80
N GLY A 74 -0.86 -1.38 -10.17
CA GLY A 74 -1.64 -2.36 -10.92
C GLY A 74 -2.06 -3.61 -10.15
N HIS A 75 -1.90 -3.61 -8.83
CA HIS A 75 -2.37 -4.67 -7.93
C HIS A 75 -3.33 -4.11 -6.90
N THR A 76 -4.24 -4.96 -6.46
CA THR A 76 -5.12 -4.73 -5.33
C THR A 76 -4.58 -5.50 -4.13
N CYS A 77 -4.14 -4.77 -3.10
CA CYS A 77 -3.56 -5.32 -1.88
C CYS A 77 -4.59 -5.28 -0.76
N SER A 78 -4.78 -6.39 -0.06
CA SER A 78 -5.71 -6.51 1.08
C SER A 78 -5.24 -7.57 2.08
N LEU A 79 -5.99 -7.77 3.17
CA LEU A 79 -5.76 -8.88 4.11
C LEU A 79 -5.86 -10.26 3.45
N ASP A 80 -6.66 -10.39 2.38
CA ASP A 80 -6.78 -11.64 1.60
C ASP A 80 -5.59 -11.87 0.65
N GLY A 81 -4.55 -11.04 0.74
CA GLY A 81 -3.38 -11.06 -0.11
C GLY A 81 -3.43 -10.05 -1.27
N ILE A 82 -2.51 -10.24 -2.21
CA ILE A 82 -2.29 -9.36 -3.37
C ILE A 82 -2.91 -10.03 -4.60
N LYS A 83 -3.75 -9.29 -5.32
CA LYS A 83 -4.39 -9.75 -6.56
C LYS A 83 -4.12 -8.74 -7.68
N PRO A 84 -4.00 -9.17 -8.95
CA PRO A 84 -3.93 -8.23 -10.06
C PRO A 84 -5.17 -7.32 -10.08
N HIS A 85 -4.95 -6.02 -10.28
CA HIS A 85 -6.06 -5.09 -10.41
C HIS A 85 -6.88 -5.45 -11.66
N HIS A 86 -8.21 -5.44 -11.55
CA HIS A 86 -9.10 -5.92 -12.62
C HIS A 86 -8.83 -5.22 -13.96
N GLY A 87 -8.55 -3.91 -13.93
CA GLY A 87 -8.23 -3.15 -15.13
C GLY A 87 -6.93 -3.54 -15.83
N LEU A 88 -5.96 -4.14 -15.12
CA LEU A 88 -4.72 -4.63 -15.72
C LEU A 88 -4.98 -5.92 -16.50
N VAL A 89 -5.76 -6.84 -15.93
CA VAL A 89 -6.14 -8.11 -16.58
C VAL A 89 -6.89 -7.83 -17.88
N THR A 90 -7.86 -6.92 -17.85
CA THR A 90 -8.62 -6.53 -19.05
C THR A 90 -7.74 -5.93 -20.14
N LYS A 91 -6.72 -5.12 -19.78
CA LYS A 91 -5.76 -4.58 -20.77
C LYS A 91 -4.96 -5.66 -21.48
N VAL A 92 -4.57 -6.71 -20.76
CA VAL A 92 -3.84 -7.84 -21.35
C VAL A 92 -4.77 -8.67 -22.23
N LEU A 93 -5.99 -8.97 -21.77
CA LEU A 93 -6.96 -9.75 -22.54
C LEU A 93 -7.41 -9.05 -23.83
N ASN A 94 -7.51 -7.72 -23.78
CA ASN A 94 -7.88 -6.90 -24.94
C ASN A 94 -6.67 -6.47 -25.77
N TRP A 95 -5.47 -6.98 -25.48
CA TRP A 95 -4.28 -6.63 -26.24
C TRP A 95 -4.37 -7.19 -27.66
N PRO A 96 -4.29 -6.35 -28.71
CA PRO A 96 -4.40 -6.83 -30.09
C PRO A 96 -3.20 -7.71 -30.44
N VAL A 97 -3.41 -8.67 -31.35
CA VAL A 97 -2.32 -9.50 -31.88
C VAL A 97 -1.31 -8.56 -32.56
N PRO A 98 -0.01 -8.61 -32.19
CA PRO A 98 0.98 -7.75 -32.81
C PRO A 98 1.11 -8.05 -34.31
N GLU A 99 0.95 -7.03 -35.16
CA GLU A 99 1.07 -7.16 -36.62
C GLU A 99 2.48 -6.82 -37.14
N SER A 100 3.32 -6.23 -36.29
CA SER A 100 4.68 -5.86 -36.63
C SER A 100 5.61 -6.00 -35.41
N VAL A 101 6.92 -5.93 -35.64
CA VAL A 101 7.93 -5.97 -34.58
C VAL A 101 7.77 -4.79 -33.59
N THR A 102 7.11 -3.72 -34.02
CA THR A 102 6.75 -2.57 -33.19
C THR A 102 5.23 -2.44 -33.11
N LEU A 103 4.68 -2.46 -31.90
CA LEU A 103 3.31 -1.99 -31.67
C LEU A 103 3.32 -0.47 -31.73
N VAL A 104 2.56 0.12 -32.66
CA VAL A 104 2.35 1.57 -32.77
C VAL A 104 1.31 2.02 -31.75
#